data_AF-A0A258TF81-F1
#
_entry.id   AF-A0A258TF81-F1
#
_cell.length_a   1.000
_cell.length_b   1.000
_cell.length_c   1.000
_cell.angle_alpha   90.00
_cell.angle_beta   90.00
_cell.angle_gamma   90.00
#
_symmetry.space_group_name_H-M   'P 1'
#
loop_
_entity.id
_entity.type
_entity.pdbx_description
1 polymer ?
#
loop_
_entity_poly.entity_id
_entity_poly.type
_entity_poly.pdbx_seq_one_letter_code
_entity_poly.pdbx_strand_id
1 'polypeptide(L)'
;MAEVVLTIGDRQHRIACKAGSEAQVRRMGAMLDERWPAAHRASGGNNGERSMLFVALMLADALDEAAAGGDPAVAVAGAPVSTPPAAPPPDSEALLARIADRLESLAAALEEDTQSA
;
A
#
# COMPACT_ATOMS: atom_id res chain seq x y z
N MET A 1 -16.66 -22.64 17.56
CA MET A 1 -15.34 -22.40 16.95
C MET A 1 -15.41 -22.91 15.52
N ALA A 2 -15.04 -22.11 14.54
CA ALA A 2 -15.15 -22.47 13.13
C ALA A 2 -13.76 -22.72 12.53
N GLU A 3 -13.72 -23.43 11.41
CA GLU A 3 -12.49 -23.78 10.71
C GLU A 3 -12.69 -23.59 9.21
N VAL A 4 -11.66 -23.05 8.55
CA VAL A 4 -11.63 -22.88 7.09
C VAL A 4 -10.35 -23.51 6.56
N VAL A 5 -10.50 -24.23 5.45
CA VAL A 5 -9.35 -24.71 4.67
C VAL A 5 -9.12 -23.73 3.52
N LEU A 6 -7.94 -23.14 3.48
CA LEU A 6 -7.47 -22.29 2.38
C LEU A 6 -6.54 -23.11 1.50
N THR A 7 -6.62 -22.92 0.19
CA THR A 7 -5.63 -23.43 -0.76
C THR A 7 -4.81 -22.24 -1.24
N ILE A 8 -3.50 -22.30 -1.09
CA ILE A 8 -2.57 -21.27 -1.56
C ILE A 8 -1.49 -21.98 -2.36
N GLY A 9 -1.46 -21.73 -3.67
CA GLY A 9 -0.61 -22.48 -4.59
C GLY A 9 -0.98 -23.96 -4.63
N ASP A 10 -0.01 -24.82 -4.34
CA ASP A 10 -0.15 -26.27 -4.31
C ASP A 10 -0.47 -26.82 -2.91
N ARG A 11 -0.72 -25.94 -1.93
CA ARG A 11 -0.81 -26.31 -0.50
C ARG A 11 -2.14 -25.95 0.12
N GLN A 12 -2.60 -26.82 1.02
CA GLN A 12 -3.78 -26.58 1.85
C GLN A 12 -3.37 -26.18 3.28
N HIS A 13 -4.02 -25.15 3.79
CA HIS A 13 -3.80 -24.59 5.12
C HIS A 13 -5.11 -24.55 5.89
N ARG A 14 -5.12 -25.18 7.07
CA ARG A 14 -6.29 -25.23 7.94
C ARG A 14 -6.17 -24.14 8.99
N ILE A 15 -7.12 -23.21 9.01
CA ILE A 15 -7.11 -22.04 9.88
C ILE A 15 -8.34 -22.02 10.77
N ALA A 16 -8.10 -21.99 12.08
CA ALA A 16 -9.14 -21.76 13.07
C ALA A 16 -9.58 -20.29 13.01
N CYS A 17 -10.89 -20.06 13.01
CA CYS A 17 -11.46 -18.71 12.96
C CYS A 17 -12.70 -18.58 13.84
N LYS A 18 -13.12 -17.33 14.06
CA LYS A 18 -14.35 -17.03 14.80
C LYS A 18 -15.55 -17.38 13.92
N ALA A 19 -16.62 -17.90 14.54
CA ALA A 19 -17.87 -18.14 13.83
C ALA A 19 -18.39 -16.82 13.23
N GLY A 20 -18.66 -16.83 11.92
CA GLY A 20 -19.08 -15.66 11.14
C GLY A 20 -17.96 -14.94 10.40
N SER A 21 -16.68 -15.25 10.64
CA SER A 21 -15.55 -14.64 9.90
C SER A 21 -15.01 -15.53 8.77
N GLU A 22 -15.65 -16.66 8.47
CA GLU A 22 -15.19 -17.64 7.50
C GLU A 22 -15.07 -17.02 6.10
N ALA A 23 -16.04 -16.19 5.70
CA ALA A 23 -16.03 -15.50 4.41
C ALA A 23 -14.87 -14.51 4.30
N GLN A 24 -14.56 -13.79 5.38
CA GLN A 24 -13.43 -12.87 5.43
C GLN A 24 -12.10 -13.63 5.30
N VAL A 25 -11.94 -14.76 6.01
CA VAL A 25 -10.74 -15.60 5.94
C VAL A 25 -10.56 -16.18 4.54
N ARG A 26 -11.63 -16.65 3.89
CA ARG A 26 -11.57 -17.11 2.48
C ARG A 26 -11.16 -15.99 1.53
N ARG A 27 -11.72 -14.79 1.70
CA ARG A 27 -11.35 -13.62 0.90
C ARG A 27 -9.87 -13.28 1.05
N MET A 28 -9.35 -13.29 2.27
CA MET A 28 -7.92 -13.07 2.52
C MET A 28 -7.07 -14.18 1.89
N GLY A 29 -7.47 -15.44 2.01
CA GLY A 29 -6.81 -16.57 1.34
C GLY A 29 -6.73 -16.40 -0.18
N ALA A 30 -7.80 -15.94 -0.82
CA ALA A 30 -7.80 -15.66 -2.26
C ALA A 30 -6.80 -14.56 -2.65
N MET A 31 -6.66 -13.50 -1.84
CA MET A 31 -5.67 -12.45 -2.09
C MET A 31 -4.22 -12.95 -1.98
N LEU A 32 -3.97 -13.92 -1.09
CA LEU A 32 -2.66 -14.59 -0.97
C LEU A 32 -2.41 -15.48 -2.20
N ASP A 33 -3.40 -16.27 -2.61
CA ASP A 33 -3.30 -17.18 -3.75
C ASP A 33 -3.09 -16.44 -5.09
N GLU A 34 -3.76 -15.30 -5.28
CA GLU A 34 -3.55 -14.44 -6.45
C GLU A 34 -2.08 -14.00 -6.64
N ARG A 35 -1.37 -13.78 -5.54
CA ARG A 35 0.05 -13.37 -5.53
C ARG A 35 1.01 -14.55 -5.65
N TRP A 36 0.53 -15.77 -5.44
CA TRP A 36 1.37 -16.97 -5.41
C TRP A 36 2.20 -17.19 -6.69
N PRO A 37 1.65 -17.09 -7.92
CA PRO A 37 2.44 -17.36 -9.13
C PRO A 37 3.64 -16.43 -9.28
N ALA A 38 3.51 -15.16 -8.90
CA ALA A 38 4.61 -14.19 -8.95
C ALA A 38 5.66 -14.51 -7.87
N ALA A 39 5.22 -14.76 -6.64
CA ALA A 39 6.08 -15.16 -5.54
C ALA A 39 6.86 -16.46 -5.82
N HIS A 40 6.18 -17.44 -6.41
CA HIS A 40 6.75 -18.74 -6.76
C HIS A 40 7.84 -18.62 -7.82
N ARG A 41 7.66 -17.74 -8.82
CA ARG A 41 8.73 -17.43 -9.79
C ARG A 41 9.90 -16.71 -9.12
N ALA A 42 9.65 -15.72 -8.26
CA ALA A 42 10.69 -14.99 -7.54
C ALA A 42 11.49 -15.88 -6.57
N SER A 43 10.84 -16.91 -6.01
CA SER A 43 11.47 -17.87 -5.10
C SER A 43 12.34 -18.91 -5.80
N GLY A 44 12.22 -19.08 -7.11
CA GLY A 44 12.87 -20.14 -7.89
C GLY A 44 12.07 -21.44 -7.98
N GLY A 45 10.77 -21.42 -7.68
CA GLY A 45 9.81 -22.49 -8.00
C GLY A 45 9.83 -23.73 -7.09
N ASN A 46 10.83 -23.90 -6.23
CA ASN A 46 10.98 -25.14 -5.44
C ASN A 46 10.95 -24.92 -3.92
N ASN A 47 10.68 -23.70 -3.46
CA ASN A 47 10.67 -23.38 -2.04
C ASN A 47 9.37 -22.64 -1.65
N GLY A 48 8.45 -23.37 -1.03
CA GLY A 48 7.16 -22.84 -0.59
C GLY A 48 7.27 -21.78 0.52
N GLU A 49 8.24 -21.92 1.43
CA GLU A 49 8.48 -20.94 2.50
C GLU A 49 9.00 -19.63 1.92
N ARG A 50 9.98 -19.71 1.02
CA ARG A 50 10.51 -18.52 0.32
C ARG A 50 9.44 -17.87 -0.58
N SER A 51 8.56 -18.68 -1.17
CA SER A 51 7.39 -18.15 -1.91
C SER A 51 6.45 -17.40 -0.98
N MET A 52 6.10 -17.97 0.18
CA MET A 52 5.27 -17.26 1.17
C MET A 52 5.92 -15.97 1.68
N LEU A 53 7.25 -15.94 1.86
CA LEU A 53 7.97 -14.71 2.19
C LEU A 53 7.77 -13.63 1.11
N PHE A 54 7.87 -13.99 -0.17
CA PHE A 54 7.59 -13.05 -1.27
C PHE A 54 6.14 -12.60 -1.32
N VAL A 55 5.17 -13.49 -1.03
CA VAL A 55 3.75 -13.08 -0.88
C VAL A 55 3.59 -12.05 0.24
N ALA A 56 4.22 -12.27 1.39
CA ALA A 56 4.18 -11.36 2.52
C ALA A 56 4.81 -10.00 2.18
N LEU A 57 5.95 -9.99 1.48
CA LEU A 57 6.61 -8.75 1.03
C LEU A 57 5.74 -7.95 0.04
N MET A 58 5.09 -8.62 -0.93
CA MET A 58 4.17 -7.96 -1.86
C MET A 58 2.93 -7.37 -1.16
N LEU A 59 2.44 -8.01 -0.11
CA LEU A 59 1.35 -7.46 0.70
C LEU A 59 1.79 -6.29 1.58
N ALA A 60 3.01 -6.35 2.12
CA ALA A 60 3.59 -5.25 2.90
C ALA A 60 3.81 -4.01 2.02
N ASP A 61 4.34 -4.19 0.82
CA ASP A 61 4.52 -3.12 -0.18
C ASP A 61 3.18 -2.46 -0.56
N ALA A 62 2.15 -3.27 -0.87
CA ALA A 62 0.82 -2.73 -1.16
C ALA A 62 0.18 -1.98 0.02
N LEU A 63 0.48 -2.38 1.27
CA LEU A 63 0.03 -1.69 2.46
C LEU A 63 0.78 -0.37 2.67
N ASP A 64 2.09 -0.36 2.42
CA ASP A 64 2.95 0.83 2.52
C ASP A 64 2.54 1.88 1.49
N GLU A 65 2.33 1.47 0.23
CA GLU A 65 1.81 2.32 -0.84
C GLU A 65 0.41 2.87 -0.52
N ALA A 66 -0.49 2.04 0.04
CA ALA A 66 -1.81 2.50 0.44
C ALA A 66 -1.76 3.50 1.61
N ALA A 67 -0.78 3.37 2.52
CA ALA A 67 -0.56 4.32 3.60
C ALA A 67 0.08 5.63 3.10
N ALA A 68 0.98 5.55 2.11
CA ALA A 68 1.66 6.69 1.51
C ALA A 68 0.76 7.50 0.55
N GLY A 69 -0.15 6.83 -0.16
CA GLY A 69 -1.08 7.45 -1.12
C GLY A 69 -2.38 7.97 -0.50
N GLY A 70 -2.58 7.83 0.81
CA GLY A 70 -3.72 8.36 1.52
C GLY A 70 -3.51 9.82 1.93
N ASP A 71 -4.39 10.72 1.47
CA ASP A 71 -4.58 12.01 2.16
C ASP A 71 -4.71 11.75 3.67
N PRO A 72 -4.02 12.50 4.55
CA PRO A 72 -3.88 12.18 5.98
C PRO A 72 -5.19 12.25 6.79
N ALA A 73 -6.35 12.42 6.14
CA ALA A 73 -7.65 12.60 6.77
C ALA A 73 -8.45 11.31 7.03
N VAL A 74 -8.02 10.14 6.53
CA VAL A 74 -8.80 8.89 6.70
C VAL A 74 -7.93 7.74 7.22
N ALA A 75 -7.27 7.97 8.36
CA ALA A 75 -6.74 6.89 9.19
C ALA A 75 -7.90 6.16 9.89
N VAL A 76 -8.51 5.18 9.23
CA VAL A 76 -9.50 4.28 9.87
C VAL A 76 -8.78 3.19 10.67
N ALA A 77 -8.86 3.38 11.99
CA ALA A 77 -8.89 2.40 13.08
C ALA A 77 -8.43 0.96 12.77
N GLY A 78 -7.17 0.68 13.11
CA GLY A 78 -6.63 -0.66 13.25
C GLY A 78 -5.25 -0.68 13.91
N ALA A 79 -5.20 -0.48 15.23
CA ALA A 79 -4.04 -0.55 16.15
C ALA A 79 -2.89 0.47 15.88
N PRO A 80 -2.66 1.46 16.77
CA PRO A 80 -1.59 2.42 16.59
C PRO A 80 -0.25 1.78 16.99
N VAL A 81 0.63 1.54 16.02
CA VAL A 81 2.05 1.78 16.28
C VAL A 81 2.17 3.29 16.35
N SER A 82 2.45 3.81 17.54
CA SER A 82 2.72 5.23 17.77
C SER A 82 4.02 5.63 17.06
N THR A 83 3.94 5.85 15.76
CA THR A 83 4.88 6.72 15.06
C THR A 83 4.27 8.12 15.15
N PRO A 84 4.86 9.07 15.89
CA PRO A 84 4.40 10.46 15.81
C PRO A 84 4.47 10.90 14.35
N PRO A 85 3.48 11.66 13.83
CA PRO A 85 3.58 12.22 12.49
C PRO A 85 4.89 12.99 12.43
N ALA A 86 5.80 12.53 11.55
CA ALA A 86 7.04 13.23 11.33
C ALA A 86 6.67 14.67 10.95
N ALA A 87 7.12 15.63 11.77
CA ALA A 87 7.00 17.03 11.42
C ALA A 87 7.57 17.20 10.01
N PRO A 88 6.86 17.91 9.10
CA PRO A 88 7.38 18.14 7.75
C PRO A 88 8.79 18.73 7.86
N PRO A 89 9.75 18.27 7.04
CA PRO A 89 11.11 18.78 7.12
C PRO A 89 11.08 20.31 6.97
N PRO A 90 11.91 21.05 7.72
CA PRO A 90 11.84 22.52 7.80
C PRO A 90 11.98 23.21 6.43
N ASP A 91 12.56 22.50 5.46
CA ASP A 91 12.74 22.99 4.10
C ASP A 91 11.49 22.90 3.21
N SER A 92 10.44 22.18 3.65
CA SER A 92 9.23 21.94 2.86
C SER A 92 8.44 23.22 2.63
N GLU A 93 8.27 24.05 3.67
CA GLU A 93 7.57 25.33 3.55
C GLU A 93 8.34 26.31 2.64
N ALA A 94 9.65 26.38 2.80
CA ALA A 94 10.51 27.23 1.96
C ALA A 94 10.61 26.73 0.51
N LEU A 95 10.47 25.42 0.28
CA LEU A 95 10.38 24.85 -1.07
C LEU A 95 9.02 25.15 -1.70
N LEU A 96 7.93 24.98 -0.96
CA LEU A 96 6.57 25.28 -1.43
C LEU A 96 6.39 26.75 -1.76
N ALA A 97 6.93 27.67 -0.94
CA ALA A 97 6.94 29.10 -1.23
C ALA A 97 7.65 29.42 -2.56
N ARG A 98 8.84 28.84 -2.77
CA ARG A 98 9.60 29.02 -4.03
C ARG A 98 8.88 28.46 -5.25
N ILE A 99 8.14 27.36 -5.10
CA ILE A 99 7.33 26.78 -6.17
C ILE A 99 6.16 27.71 -6.48
N ALA A 100 5.48 28.24 -5.46
CA ALA A 100 4.37 29.19 -5.63
C ALA A 100 4.83 30.47 -6.37
N ASP A 101 5.93 31.09 -5.95
CA ASP A 101 6.50 32.28 -6.61
C ASP A 101 6.83 32.01 -8.09
N ARG A 102 7.34 30.81 -8.39
CA ARG A 102 7.67 30.42 -9.76
C ARG A 102 6.42 30.18 -10.61
N LEU A 103 5.34 29.67 -10.03
CA LEU A 103 4.06 29.53 -10.73
C LEU A 103 3.43 30.90 -11.00
N GLU A 104 3.50 31.84 -10.06
CA GLU A 104 2.98 33.20 -10.23
C GLU A 104 3.74 33.97 -11.32
N SER A 105 5.08 33.90 -11.33
CA SER A 105 5.88 34.51 -12.39
C SER A 105 5.65 33.90 -13.77
N LEU A 106 5.43 32.59 -13.87
CA LEU A 106 5.06 31.94 -15.13
C LEU A 106 3.67 32.34 -15.61
N ALA A 107 2.71 32.46 -14.69
CA ALA A 107 1.36 32.92 -15.00
C ALA A 107 1.38 34.37 -15.53
N ALA A 108 2.10 35.27 -14.87
CA ALA A 108 2.25 36.66 -15.32
C ALA A 108 2.87 36.75 -16.73
N ALA A 109 3.94 35.99 -16.98
CA ALA A 109 4.57 35.96 -18.30
C ALA A 109 3.62 35.46 -19.41
N LEU A 110 2.78 34.46 -19.12
CA LEU A 110 1.78 33.96 -20.07
C LEU A 110 0.64 34.97 -20.32
N GLU A 111 0.22 35.72 -19.30
CA GLU A 111 -0.79 36.76 -19.44
C GLU A 111 -0.27 37.94 -20.27
N GLU A 112 0.98 38.35 -20.07
CA GLU A 112 1.64 39.41 -20.85
C GLU A 112 1.81 39.03 -22.33
N ASP A 113 2.18 37.78 -22.61
CA ASP A 113 2.35 37.25 -23.98
C ASP A 113 0.98 37.13 -24.69
N THR A 114 -0.08 36.77 -23.95
CA THR A 114 -1.45 36.70 -24.47
C THR A 114 -2.06 38.09 -24.74
N GLN A 115 -1.71 39.12 -23.98
CA GLN A 115 -2.17 40.50 -24.21
C GLN A 115 -1.39 41.23 -25.32
N SER A 116 -0.19 40.74 -25.66
CA SER A 116 0.66 41.32 -26.70
C SER A 116 0.44 40.72 -28.10
N ALA A 117 -0.42 39.70 -28.23
CA ALA A 117 -0.81 39.03 -29.48
C ALA A 117 -2.20 39.47 -29.97
#